data_AF-A0A4Q1CCY9-F1
#
_entry.id   AF-A0A4Q1CCY9-F1
#
_cell.length_a   1.000
_cell.length_b   1.000
_cell.length_c   1.000
_cell.angle_alpha   90.00
_cell.angle_beta   90.00
_cell.angle_gamma   90.00
#
_symmetry.space_group_name_H-M   'P 1'
#
loop_
_entity.id
_entity.type
_entity.pdbx_description
1 polymer ?
#
loop_
_entity_poly.entity_id
_entity_poly.type
_entity_poly.pdbx_seq_one_letter_code
_entity_poly.pdbx_strand_id
1 'polypeptide(L)'
;ASVTNNASASFPVGSTTVTWTVTDVNGRTATATQVVTVTDNQDPTITAPTAVNVNADNGSCAATNVSLGTPATGDNCGVASVTNNASASFPVGSTTVTWTVTDVNGRTATATQVVTVTDNQNPVISNTPSNISVY
;
A
#
# COMPACT_ATOMS: atom_id res chain seq x y z
N ALA A 1 -52.40 5.26 15.98
CA ALA A 1 -51.15 4.67 16.49
C ALA A 1 -50.16 4.55 15.34
N SER A 2 -48.87 4.74 15.59
CA SER A 2 -47.78 4.70 14.59
C SER A 2 -46.53 4.05 15.15
N VAL A 3 -45.68 3.53 14.26
CA VAL A 3 -44.33 3.06 14.59
C VAL A 3 -43.35 3.76 13.66
N THR A 4 -42.32 4.39 14.22
CA THR A 4 -41.26 5.05 13.46
C THR A 4 -39.89 4.63 13.99
N ASN A 5 -38.84 4.86 13.20
CA ASN A 5 -37.47 4.74 13.65
C ASN A 5 -36.60 5.84 13.01
N ASN A 6 -35.39 6.02 13.53
CA ASN A 6 -34.40 6.97 13.01
C ASN A 6 -33.36 6.32 12.08
N ALA A 7 -33.61 5.11 11.55
CA ALA A 7 -32.65 4.41 10.71
C ALA A 7 -32.41 5.16 9.40
N SER A 8 -31.15 5.20 8.97
CA SER A 8 -30.75 5.64 7.64
C SER A 8 -30.92 4.52 6.61
N ALA A 9 -30.95 4.88 5.33
CA ALA A 9 -31.00 3.89 4.23
C ALA A 9 -29.73 3.02 4.14
N SER A 10 -28.61 3.49 4.69
CA SER A 10 -27.33 2.78 4.75
C SER A 10 -26.68 2.96 6.13
N PHE A 11 -25.95 1.95 6.58
CA PHE A 11 -25.18 1.99 7.82
C PHE A 11 -23.69 2.03 7.51
N PRO A 12 -22.91 2.99 8.06
CA PRO A 12 -21.46 2.99 7.91
C PRO A 12 -20.83 1.82 8.68
N VAL A 13 -19.57 1.50 8.36
CA VAL A 13 -18.77 0.57 9.17
C VAL A 13 -18.74 1.01 10.63
N GLY A 14 -18.87 0.05 11.54
CA GLY A 14 -19.00 0.27 12.97
C GLY A 14 -20.42 0.00 13.49
N SER A 15 -20.77 0.63 14.61
CA SER A 15 -22.05 0.41 15.28
C SER A 15 -22.98 1.60 15.11
N THR A 16 -24.20 1.36 14.65
CA THR A 16 -25.27 2.36 14.58
C THR A 16 -26.42 1.97 15.50
N THR A 17 -26.86 2.87 16.37
CA THR A 17 -28.02 2.66 17.23
C THR A 17 -29.28 3.19 16.55
N VAL A 18 -30.23 2.30 16.30
CA VAL A 18 -31.57 2.62 15.81
C VAL A 18 -32.54 2.68 16.99
N THR A 19 -33.26 3.79 17.11
CA THR A 19 -34.30 4.01 18.10
C THR A 19 -35.66 3.87 17.44
N TRP A 20 -36.44 2.92 17.91
CA TRP A 20 -37.84 2.71 17.55
C TRP A 20 -38.74 3.49 18.48
N THR A 21 -39.76 4.15 17.93
CA THR A 21 -40.78 4.88 18.69
C THR A 21 -42.16 4.37 18.31
N VAL A 22 -42.91 3.88 19.29
CA VAL A 22 -44.33 3.53 19.12
C VAL A 22 -45.16 4.64 19.72
N THR A 23 -46.19 5.11 19.02
CA THR A 23 -47.17 6.09 19.51
C THR A 23 -48.57 5.47 19.50
N ASP A 24 -49.28 5.47 20.62
CA ASP A 24 -50.66 4.96 20.69
C ASP A 24 -51.68 5.93 20.04
N VAL A 25 -52.97 5.60 20.05
CA VAL A 25 -54.03 6.47 19.51
C VAL A 25 -54.25 7.75 20.34
N ASN A 26 -53.75 7.78 21.56
CA ASN A 26 -53.87 8.90 22.50
C ASN A 26 -52.59 9.76 22.55
N GLY A 27 -51.61 9.50 21.67
CA GLY A 27 -50.35 10.25 21.60
C GLY A 27 -49.28 9.83 22.62
N ARG A 28 -49.46 8.74 23.38
CA ARG A 28 -48.45 8.24 24.32
C ARG A 28 -47.36 7.48 23.58
N THR A 29 -46.10 7.68 23.95
CA THR A 29 -44.95 7.07 23.28
C THR A 29 -44.16 6.10 24.16
N ALA A 30 -43.63 5.04 23.55
CA ALA A 30 -42.61 4.16 24.13
C ALA A 30 -41.47 3.96 23.13
N THR A 31 -40.24 3.76 23.62
CA THR A 31 -39.05 3.58 22.78
C THR A 31 -38.31 2.28 23.07
N ALA A 32 -37.63 1.75 22.04
CA ALA A 32 -36.71 0.62 22.14
C ALA A 32 -35.50 0.84 21.22
N THR A 33 -34.33 0.33 21.59
CA THR A 33 -33.12 0.46 20.78
C THR A 33 -32.71 -0.86 20.14
N GLN A 34 -32.11 -0.77 18.97
CA GLN A 34 -31.48 -1.86 18.23
C GLN A 34 -30.08 -1.39 17.82
N VAL A 35 -29.06 -2.23 18.00
CA VAL A 35 -27.71 -1.94 17.51
C VAL A 35 -27.49 -2.69 16.20
N VAL A 36 -27.13 -1.96 15.15
CA VAL A 36 -26.70 -2.51 13.86
C VAL A 36 -25.18 -2.43 13.80
N THR A 37 -24.51 -3.56 13.59
CA THR A 37 -23.05 -3.62 13.45
C THR A 37 -22.68 -3.98 12.02
N VAL A 38 -21.90 -3.11 11.39
CA VAL A 38 -21.31 -3.33 10.07
C VAL A 38 -19.82 -3.55 10.24
N THR A 39 -19.32 -4.67 9.73
CA THR A 39 -17.89 -5.01 9.76
C THR A 39 -17.35 -5.06 8.34
N ASP A 40 -16.18 -4.47 8.14
CA ASP A 40 -15.44 -4.69 6.91
C ASP A 40 -14.57 -5.94 7.01
N ASN A 41 -14.74 -6.84 6.06
CA ASN A 41 -14.04 -8.11 6.01
C ASN A 41 -13.32 -8.37 4.69
N GLN A 42 -13.29 -7.39 3.79
CA GLN A 42 -12.59 -7.48 2.53
C GLN A 42 -11.17 -7.00 2.70
N ASP A 43 -10.21 -7.71 2.10
CA ASP A 43 -8.82 -7.26 2.08
C ASP A 43 -8.66 -6.22 0.97
N PRO A 44 -7.74 -5.25 1.13
CA PRO A 44 -7.45 -4.29 0.08
C PRO A 44 -6.84 -4.98 -1.14
N THR A 45 -6.93 -4.33 -2.30
CA THR A 45 -6.27 -4.75 -3.55
C THR A 45 -5.04 -3.90 -3.82
N ILE A 46 -4.01 -4.51 -4.41
CA ILE A 46 -2.79 -3.84 -4.85
C ILE A 46 -2.26 -4.44 -6.15
N THR A 47 -1.86 -3.56 -7.06
CA THR A 47 -1.05 -3.88 -8.25
C THR A 47 0.25 -3.08 -8.16
N ALA A 48 1.38 -3.78 -8.09
CA ALA A 48 2.69 -3.13 -8.04
C ALA A 48 2.98 -2.35 -9.34
N PRO A 49 3.82 -1.31 -9.30
CA PRO A 49 4.29 -0.66 -10.51
C PRO A 49 5.08 -1.63 -11.40
N THR A 50 5.26 -1.27 -12.66
CA THR A 50 6.04 -2.07 -13.61
C THR A 50 7.50 -2.21 -13.16
N ALA A 51 8.17 -3.26 -13.64
CA ALA A 51 9.60 -3.44 -13.40
C ALA A 51 10.42 -2.24 -13.91
N VAL A 52 11.53 -1.95 -13.22
CA VAL A 52 12.44 -0.84 -13.52
C VAL A 52 13.79 -1.39 -13.94
N ASN A 53 14.34 -0.90 -15.04
CA ASN A 53 15.67 -1.25 -15.53
C ASN A 53 16.52 0.03 -15.58
N VAL A 54 17.65 0.04 -14.88
CA VAL A 54 18.57 1.18 -14.83
C VAL A 54 20.02 0.69 -14.91
N ASN A 55 20.95 1.62 -15.16
CA ASN A 55 22.36 1.32 -15.09
C ASN A 55 22.91 1.68 -13.70
N ALA A 56 24.01 1.04 -13.30
CA ALA A 56 24.74 1.45 -12.10
C ALA A 56 25.29 2.87 -12.23
N ASP A 57 25.44 3.56 -11.10
CA ASP A 57 26.04 4.90 -11.05
C ASP A 57 27.53 4.83 -11.44
N ASN A 58 28.05 5.91 -12.03
CA ASN A 58 29.44 5.93 -12.52
C ASN A 58 30.45 5.69 -11.38
N GLY A 59 31.33 4.71 -11.54
CA GLY A 59 32.29 4.28 -10.52
C GLY A 59 31.69 3.49 -9.35
N SER A 60 30.43 3.05 -9.45
CA SER A 60 29.70 2.31 -8.41
C SER A 60 29.12 1.00 -8.95
N CYS A 61 28.97 0.00 -8.07
CA CYS A 61 28.23 -1.24 -8.36
C CYS A 61 26.76 -1.16 -7.93
N ALA A 62 26.18 0.04 -7.88
CA ALA A 62 24.80 0.28 -7.48
C ALA A 62 24.20 1.49 -8.19
N ALA A 63 22.87 1.50 -8.34
CA ALA A 63 22.09 2.66 -8.76
C ALA A 63 21.43 3.33 -7.55
N THR A 64 21.46 4.66 -7.49
CA THR A 64 20.75 5.47 -6.51
C THR A 64 19.62 6.26 -7.16
N ASN A 65 18.70 6.81 -6.35
CA ASN A 65 17.59 7.66 -6.82
C ASN A 65 16.70 6.98 -7.89
N VAL A 66 16.54 5.66 -7.81
CA VAL A 66 15.69 4.89 -8.73
C VAL A 66 14.22 5.24 -8.47
N SER A 67 13.53 5.74 -9.50
CA SER A 67 12.09 6.00 -9.42
C SER A 67 11.31 4.70 -9.53
N LEU A 68 10.66 4.29 -8.44
CA LEU A 68 9.87 3.05 -8.37
C LEU A 68 8.43 3.23 -8.89
N GLY A 69 7.95 4.47 -9.04
CA GLY A 69 6.56 4.75 -9.36
C GLY A 69 5.62 4.53 -8.17
N THR A 70 4.33 4.43 -8.46
CA THR A 70 3.26 4.31 -7.45
C THR A 70 2.38 3.10 -7.77
N PRO A 71 2.10 2.20 -6.81
CA PRO A 71 1.19 1.09 -7.04
C PRO A 71 -0.25 1.59 -7.22
N ALA A 72 -1.07 0.81 -7.92
CA ALA A 72 -2.52 1.00 -7.91
C ALA A 72 -3.12 0.22 -6.73
N THR A 73 -3.96 0.87 -5.93
CA THR A 73 -4.60 0.27 -4.76
C THR A 73 -6.09 0.56 -4.74
N GLY A 74 -6.85 -0.26 -4.02
CA GLY A 74 -8.29 -0.06 -3.86
C GLY A 74 -8.86 -0.88 -2.72
N ASP A 75 -9.92 -0.37 -2.11
CA ASP A 75 -10.68 -1.01 -1.04
C ASP A 75 -12.10 -0.41 -1.00
N ASN A 76 -13.11 -1.18 -0.54
CA ASN A 76 -14.50 -0.71 -0.50
C ASN A 76 -14.80 0.27 0.63
N CYS A 77 -13.99 0.28 1.70
CA CYS A 77 -14.13 1.18 2.84
C CYS A 77 -13.03 2.25 2.88
N GLY A 78 -11.85 1.93 2.32
CA GLY A 78 -10.78 2.90 2.08
C GLY A 78 -9.39 2.33 2.35
N VAL A 79 -8.40 2.97 1.73
CA VAL A 79 -6.99 2.66 1.94
C VAL A 79 -6.41 3.59 2.98
N ALA A 80 -5.75 3.06 4.01
CA ALA A 80 -5.09 3.84 5.05
C ALA A 80 -3.64 4.17 4.71
N SER A 81 -2.89 3.22 4.16
CA SER A 81 -1.48 3.43 3.84
C SER A 81 -0.95 2.51 2.73
N VAL A 82 0.14 2.96 2.11
CA VAL A 82 0.91 2.21 1.12
C VAL A 82 2.40 2.37 1.46
N THR A 83 3.12 1.27 1.61
CA THR A 83 4.54 1.25 1.96
C THR A 83 5.31 0.25 1.10
N ASN A 84 6.64 0.32 1.11
CA ASN A 84 7.51 -0.69 0.51
C ASN A 84 8.81 -0.84 1.31
N ASN A 85 9.58 -1.89 1.00
CA ASN A 85 10.85 -2.23 1.65
C ASN A 85 12.10 -1.79 0.85
N ALA A 86 11.98 -0.86 -0.10
CA ALA A 86 13.10 -0.46 -0.94
C ALA A 86 14.22 0.22 -0.12
N SER A 87 15.46 -0.07 -0.50
CA SER A 87 16.65 0.62 -0.02
C SER A 87 16.93 1.89 -0.83
N ALA A 88 17.75 2.78 -0.27
CA ALA A 88 18.19 4.01 -0.96
C ALA A 88 19.07 3.74 -2.20
N SER A 89 19.68 2.56 -2.28
CA SER A 89 20.49 2.10 -3.40
C SER A 89 20.13 0.67 -3.79
N PHE A 90 20.31 0.34 -5.06
CA PHE A 90 20.09 -0.98 -5.63
C PHE A 90 21.40 -1.51 -6.20
N PRO A 91 21.94 -2.63 -5.70
CA PRO A 91 23.15 -3.22 -6.26
C PRO A 91 22.91 -3.74 -7.69
N VAL A 92 23.98 -3.84 -8.47
CA VAL A 92 23.97 -4.54 -9.77
C VAL A 92 23.33 -5.92 -9.61
N GLY A 93 22.42 -6.27 -10.53
CA GLY A 93 21.57 -7.45 -10.45
C GLY A 93 20.11 -7.09 -10.28
N SER A 94 19.30 -8.04 -9.81
CA SER A 94 17.87 -7.86 -9.59
C SER A 94 17.55 -7.77 -8.10
N THR A 95 16.78 -6.74 -7.72
CA THR A 95 16.26 -6.54 -6.38
C THR A 95 14.73 -6.57 -6.43
N THR A 96 14.12 -7.38 -5.57
CA THR A 96 12.66 -7.43 -5.41
C THR A 96 12.22 -6.43 -4.35
N VAL A 97 11.38 -5.48 -4.74
CA VAL A 97 10.67 -4.56 -3.85
C VAL A 97 9.27 -5.11 -3.58
N THR A 98 8.93 -5.29 -2.32
CA THR A 98 7.60 -5.68 -1.85
C THR A 98 6.84 -4.44 -1.42
N TRP A 99 5.73 -4.18 -2.08
CA TRP A 99 4.76 -3.16 -1.72
C TRP A 99 3.68 -3.77 -0.80
N THR A 100 3.28 -3.02 0.21
CA THR A 100 2.22 -3.38 1.16
C THR A 100 1.17 -2.27 1.19
N VAL A 101 -0.08 -2.63 0.95
CA VAL A 101 -1.24 -1.76 1.19
C VAL A 101 -1.93 -2.19 2.48
N THR A 102 -2.39 -1.22 3.27
CA THR A 102 -3.19 -1.43 4.49
C THR A 102 -4.49 -0.65 4.36
N ASP A 103 -5.64 -1.28 4.60
CA ASP A 103 -6.95 -0.63 4.61
C ASP A 103 -7.21 0.13 5.93
N VAL A 104 -8.34 0.84 6.04
CA VAL A 104 -8.74 1.57 7.26
C VAL A 104 -9.11 0.67 8.44
N ASN A 105 -9.26 -0.63 8.22
CA ASN A 105 -9.60 -1.65 9.21
C ASN A 105 -8.38 -2.51 9.64
N GLY A 106 -7.19 -2.22 9.10
CA GLY A 106 -5.93 -2.89 9.41
C GLY A 106 -5.64 -4.16 8.61
N ARG A 107 -6.42 -4.51 7.59
CA ARG A 107 -6.12 -5.65 6.69
C ARG A 107 -5.09 -5.23 5.66
N THR A 108 -4.34 -6.20 5.15
CA THR A 108 -3.20 -5.92 4.27
C THR A 108 -3.17 -6.81 3.05
N ALA A 109 -2.61 -6.30 1.95
CA ALA A 109 -2.26 -7.05 0.76
C ALA A 109 -0.89 -6.61 0.24
N THR A 110 -0.21 -7.49 -0.51
CA THR A 110 1.13 -7.22 -1.03
C THR A 110 1.24 -7.48 -2.54
N ALA A 111 2.15 -6.76 -3.19
CA ALA A 111 2.54 -7.00 -4.57
C ALA A 111 4.04 -6.73 -4.74
N THR A 112 4.68 -7.37 -5.72
CA THR A 112 6.14 -7.26 -5.92
C THR A 112 6.48 -6.53 -7.22
N GLN A 113 7.56 -5.76 -7.16
CA GLN A 113 8.18 -5.06 -8.28
C GLN A 113 9.65 -5.47 -8.37
N VAL A 114 10.15 -5.68 -9.59
CA VAL A 114 11.57 -5.99 -9.80
C VAL A 114 12.31 -4.74 -10.27
N VAL A 115 13.44 -4.44 -9.62
CA VAL A 115 14.41 -3.44 -10.05
C VAL A 115 15.66 -4.16 -10.53
N THR A 116 16.04 -3.95 -11.79
CA THR A 116 17.24 -4.52 -12.39
C THR A 116 18.25 -3.43 -12.68
N VAL A 117 19.44 -3.58 -12.10
CA VAL A 117 20.58 -2.68 -12.28
C VAL A 117 21.64 -3.39 -13.12
N THR A 118 22.04 -2.77 -14.23
CA THR A 118 23.06 -3.31 -15.14
C THR A 118 24.34 -2.48 -15.04
N ASP A 119 25.50 -3.15 -14.96
CA ASP A 119 26.78 -2.47 -15.16
C ASP A 119 27.05 -2.35 -16.67
N ASN A 120 27.17 -1.11 -17.15
CA ASN A 120 27.47 -0.79 -18.54
C ASN A 120 28.80 -0.03 -18.69
N GLN A 121 29.62 0.01 -17.65
CA GLN A 121 30.87 0.75 -17.63
C GLN A 121 32.03 -0.13 -18.11
N ASN A 122 32.87 0.42 -18.99
CA ASN A 122 34.07 -0.30 -19.43
C ASN A 122 35.11 -0.32 -18.30
N PRO A 123 35.92 -1.40 -18.19
CA PRO A 123 37.04 -1.42 -17.25
C PRO A 123 38.08 -0.35 -17.64
N VAL A 124 38.67 0.28 -16.63
CA VAL A 124 39.70 1.32 -16.80
C VAL A 124 41.02 0.82 -16.19
N ILE A 125 42.11 0.91 -16.95
CA ILE A 125 43.47 0.71 -16.40
C ILE A 125 43.89 2.02 -15.75
N SER A 126 43.96 2.06 -14.41
CA SER A 126 44.34 3.26 -13.66
C SER A 126 45.84 3.45 -13.48
N ASN A 127 46.63 2.37 -13.60
CA ASN A 127 48.08 2.40 -13.48
C ASN A 127 48.72 1.55 -14.56
N THR A 128 49.55 2.16 -15.40
CA THR A 128 50.45 1.41 -16.28
C THR A 128 51.67 0.96 -15.49
N PRO A 129 52.09 -0.32 -15.54
CA PRO A 129 53.30 -0.76 -14.86
C PRO A 129 54.52 0.07 -15.28
N SER A 130 55.38 0.43 -14.32
CA SER A 130 56.71 0.96 -14.64
C SER A 130 57.54 -0.12 -15.33
N ASN A 131 58.46 0.29 -16.21
CA ASN A 131 59.45 -0.61 -16.77
C ASN A 131 60.34 -1.20 -15.67
N ILE A 132 60.60 -2.50 -15.74
CA ILE A 132 61.59 -3.19 -14.90
C ILE A 132 62.81 -3.46 -15.76
N SER A 133 63.99 -3.03 -15.28
CA SER A 133 65.28 -3.41 -15.85
C SER A 133 65.90 -4.52 -14.99
N VAL A 134 66.42 -5.57 -15.63
CA VAL A 134 67.12 -6.69 -14.97
C VAL A 134 68.60 -6.65 -15.40
N TYR A 135 69.51 -6.84 -14.44
CA TYR A 135 70.97 -6.86 -14.65
C TYR A 135 71.54 -8.26 -14.42
#